data_AF-A0A7W3IRM2-F1
#
_entry.id   AF-A0A7W3IRM2-F1
#
_cell.length_a   1.000
_cell.length_b   1.000
_cell.length_c   1.000
_cell.angle_alpha   90.00
_cell.angle_beta   90.00
_cell.angle_gamma   90.00
#
_symmetry.space_group_name_H-M   'P 1'
#
loop_
_entity.id
_entity.type
_entity.pdbx_description
1 polymer ?
#
loop_
_entity_poly.entity_id
_entity_poly.type
_entity_poly.pdbx_seq_one_letter_code
_entity_poly.pdbx_strand_id
1 'polypeptide(L)'
;MHLLIAWCGFVGAWLLFAGPIYQAATELEEEGFERDAFSAQIDTVEVPERPSPWWWLLPPVGYVLQRRRQTEYRRRIMAVMTQDQLERMVAFANTATGWLFVAGGAFFIALKETWELAEVYELSVLLFVLAVVVMFALCALHTIVRLRGTHQMLARSGTARNRDSMTDEPPATSDA
;
A
#
# COMPACT_ATOMS: atom_id res chain seq x y z
N MET A 1 23.96 -19.84 21.69
CA MET A 1 24.02 -18.37 21.57
C MET A 1 24.01 -17.89 20.13
N HIS A 2 24.93 -18.34 19.27
CA HIS A 2 24.98 -17.92 17.85
C HIS A 2 23.66 -18.14 17.07
N LEU A 3 23.08 -19.34 17.17
CA LEU A 3 21.79 -19.66 16.54
C LEU A 3 20.64 -18.78 17.03
N LEU A 4 20.59 -18.51 18.33
CA LEU A 4 19.54 -17.66 18.91
C LEU A 4 19.63 -16.23 18.35
N ILE A 5 20.83 -15.68 18.26
CA ILE A 5 21.07 -14.35 17.70
C ILE A 5 20.66 -14.28 16.23
N ALA A 6 21.03 -15.28 15.42
CA ALA A 6 20.64 -15.36 14.01
C ALA A 6 19.11 -15.40 13.83
N TRP A 7 18.40 -16.19 14.66
CA TRP A 7 16.93 -16.21 14.65
C TRP A 7 16.32 -14.90 15.12
N CYS A 8 16.88 -14.25 16.14
CA CYS A 8 16.44 -12.92 16.58
C CYS A 8 16.62 -11.87 15.49
N GLY A 9 17.75 -11.88 14.77
CA GLY A 9 18.03 -11.00 13.63
C GLY A 9 17.04 -11.21 12.50
N PHE A 10 16.85 -12.47 12.09
CA PHE A 10 15.87 -12.86 11.07
C PHE A 10 14.45 -12.39 11.42
N VAL A 11 13.93 -12.77 12.58
CA VAL A 11 12.56 -12.41 13.00
C VAL A 11 12.43 -10.89 13.16
N GLY A 12 13.41 -10.25 13.81
CA GLY A 12 13.40 -8.80 14.03
C GLY A 12 13.37 -8.01 12.73
N ALA A 13 14.14 -8.42 11.72
CA ALA A 13 14.17 -7.74 10.44
C ALA A 13 12.87 -7.89 9.64
N TRP A 14 12.24 -9.08 9.65
CA TRP A 14 10.93 -9.26 9.01
C TRP A 14 9.81 -8.51 9.73
N LEU A 15 9.88 -8.37 11.07
CA LEU A 15 8.96 -7.50 11.81
C LEU A 15 9.17 -6.01 11.46
N LEU A 16 10.43 -5.58 11.32
CA LEU A 16 10.77 -4.23 10.90
C LEU A 16 10.26 -3.94 9.48
N PHE A 17 10.17 -4.94 8.61
CA PHE A 17 9.55 -4.82 7.30
C PHE A 17 8.02 -4.79 7.36
N ALA A 18 7.42 -5.67 8.16
CA ALA A 18 5.96 -5.80 8.26
C ALA A 18 5.29 -4.52 8.81
N GLY A 19 5.91 -3.84 9.78
CA GLY A 19 5.36 -2.63 10.41
C GLY A 19 5.07 -1.50 9.41
N PRO A 20 6.08 -0.99 8.68
CA PRO A 20 5.93 0.02 7.63
C PRO A 20 4.91 -0.35 6.55
N ILE A 21 4.84 -1.62 6.15
CA ILE A 21 3.85 -2.07 5.16
C ILE A 21 2.42 -1.96 5.71
N TYR A 22 2.22 -2.37 6.96
CA TYR A 22 0.93 -2.23 7.61
C TYR A 22 0.56 -0.75 7.81
N GLN A 23 1.49 0.06 8.29
CA GLN A 23 1.26 1.48 8.54
C GLN A 23 0.98 2.27 7.26
N ALA A 24 1.72 1.97 6.17
CA ALA A 24 1.43 2.52 4.85
C ALA A 24 -0.01 2.20 4.43
N ALA A 25 -0.45 0.96 4.61
CA ALA A 25 -1.76 0.55 4.17
C ALA A 25 -2.88 1.24 4.96
N THR A 26 -2.72 1.43 6.26
CA THR A 26 -3.72 2.14 7.08
C THR A 26 -3.76 3.64 6.77
N GLU A 27 -2.61 4.31 6.68
CA GLU A 27 -2.57 5.75 6.38
C GLU A 27 -3.09 6.04 4.97
N LEU A 28 -2.75 5.21 3.98
CA LEU A 28 -3.26 5.36 2.61
C LEU A 28 -4.75 5.02 2.49
N GLU A 29 -5.31 4.18 3.36
CA GLU A 29 -6.74 3.90 3.41
C GLU A 29 -7.51 5.09 3.99
N GLU A 30 -6.99 5.71 5.05
CA GLU A 30 -7.55 6.93 5.65
C GLU A 30 -7.57 8.09 4.64
N GLU A 31 -6.49 8.26 3.88
CA GLU A 31 -6.44 9.24 2.78
C GLU A 31 -7.31 8.83 1.57
N GLY A 32 -7.55 7.52 1.40
CA GLY A 32 -8.19 6.92 0.25
C GLY A 32 -9.72 6.85 0.29
N PHE A 33 -10.38 7.26 1.38
CA PHE A 33 -11.86 7.18 1.51
C PHE A 33 -12.63 8.05 0.49
N GLU A 34 -11.95 8.96 -0.22
CA GLU A 34 -12.53 9.78 -1.29
C GLU A 34 -12.18 9.31 -2.72
N ARG A 35 -11.51 8.15 -2.87
CA ARG A 35 -10.99 7.65 -4.17
C ARG A 35 -12.03 7.61 -5.28
N ASP A 36 -13.28 7.31 -4.96
CA ASP A 36 -14.39 7.21 -5.91
C ASP A 36 -14.70 8.55 -6.60
N ALA A 37 -14.45 9.68 -5.92
CA ALA A 37 -14.59 11.01 -6.51
C ALA A 37 -13.42 11.35 -7.46
N PHE A 38 -12.22 10.80 -7.21
CA PHE A 38 -11.03 11.01 -8.04
C PHE A 38 -11.08 10.21 -9.35
N SER A 39 -11.52 8.95 -9.30
CA SER A 39 -11.56 8.06 -10.47
C SER A 39 -12.49 8.58 -11.55
N ALA A 40 -13.67 9.09 -11.19
CA ALA A 40 -14.64 9.60 -12.16
C ALA A 40 -14.12 10.80 -12.99
N GLN A 41 -13.30 11.68 -12.40
CA GLN A 41 -12.69 12.80 -13.13
C GLN A 41 -11.46 12.38 -13.93
N ILE A 42 -10.62 11.49 -13.39
CA ILE A 42 -9.43 10.99 -14.09
C ILE A 42 -9.83 10.19 -15.34
N ASP A 43 -10.93 9.44 -15.30
CA ASP A 43 -11.43 8.66 -16.43
C ASP A 43 -11.84 9.54 -17.64
N THR A 44 -12.05 10.84 -17.43
CA THR A 44 -12.32 11.79 -18.52
C THR A 44 -11.04 12.28 -19.24
N VAL A 45 -9.86 12.00 -18.68
CA VAL A 45 -8.58 12.49 -19.22
C VAL A 45 -8.10 11.58 -20.34
N GLU A 46 -7.93 12.13 -21.53
CA GLU A 46 -7.36 11.41 -22.66
C GLU A 46 -5.89 11.02 -22.40
N VAL A 47 -5.62 9.71 -22.41
CA VAL A 47 -4.28 9.13 -22.23
C VAL A 47 -3.44 9.43 -23.48
N PRO A 48 -2.27 10.11 -23.35
CA PRO A 48 -1.42 10.36 -24.50
C PRO A 48 -0.92 9.05 -25.12
N GLU A 49 -0.81 9.05 -26.45
CA GLU A 49 -0.43 7.89 -27.26
C GLU A 49 0.88 7.25 -26.76
N ARG A 50 0.94 5.92 -26.81
CA ARG A 50 2.14 5.18 -26.40
C ARG A 50 3.24 5.40 -27.44
N PRO A 51 4.49 5.73 -27.03
CA PRO A 51 5.61 5.76 -27.96
C PRO A 51 5.76 4.37 -28.57
N SER A 52 6.09 4.33 -29.86
CA SER A 52 6.37 3.07 -30.54
C SER A 52 7.44 2.27 -29.78
N PRO A 53 7.25 0.95 -29.54
CA PRO A 53 8.24 0.10 -28.87
C PRO A 53 9.62 0.12 -29.54
N TRP A 54 9.68 0.44 -30.83
CA TRP A 54 10.91 0.56 -31.61
C TRP A 54 11.91 1.58 -31.04
N TRP A 55 11.45 2.58 -30.28
CA TRP A 55 12.34 3.54 -29.61
C TRP A 55 13.16 2.92 -28.47
N TRP A 56 12.80 1.73 -27.98
CA TRP A 56 13.63 0.99 -27.01
C TRP A 56 14.88 0.36 -27.63
N LEU A 57 14.98 0.31 -28.95
CA LEU A 57 16.23 -0.04 -29.63
C LEU A 57 17.36 0.98 -29.32
N LEU A 58 16.98 2.20 -28.94
CA LEU A 58 17.86 3.25 -28.41
C LEU A 58 17.37 3.65 -27.01
N PRO A 59 17.81 2.96 -25.93
CA PRO A 59 17.28 3.15 -24.58
C PRO A 59 17.24 4.61 -24.10
N PRO A 60 18.24 5.48 -24.38
CA PRO A 60 18.17 6.88 -24.00
C PRO A 60 16.97 7.62 -24.64
N VAL A 61 16.66 7.31 -25.91
CA VAL A 61 15.57 7.95 -26.65
C VAL A 61 14.22 7.44 -26.15
N GLY A 62 14.10 6.11 -25.98
CA GLY A 62 12.90 5.50 -25.38
C GLY A 62 12.59 6.08 -23.99
N TYR A 63 13.60 6.28 -23.16
CA TYR A 63 13.45 6.92 -21.85
C TYR A 63 12.96 8.37 -21.95
N VAL A 64 13.54 9.20 -22.83
CA VAL A 64 13.12 10.60 -23.01
C VAL A 64 11.67 10.69 -23.50
N LEU A 65 11.28 9.88 -24.47
CA LEU A 65 9.90 9.84 -24.99
C LEU A 65 8.90 9.41 -23.92
N GLN A 66 9.24 8.37 -23.17
CA GLN A 66 8.42 7.91 -22.06
C GLN A 66 8.28 8.98 -20.97
N ARG A 67 9.38 9.67 -20.63
CA ARG A 67 9.38 10.74 -19.63
C ARG A 67 8.53 11.93 -20.09
N ARG A 68 8.64 12.36 -21.35
CA ARG A 68 7.81 13.41 -21.93
C ARG A 68 6.33 13.07 -21.85
N ARG A 69 5.96 11.85 -22.24
CA ARG A 69 4.58 11.35 -22.14
C ARG A 69 4.05 11.33 -20.71
N GLN A 70 4.87 10.87 -19.76
CA GLN A 70 4.48 10.88 -18.34
C GLN A 70 4.27 12.31 -17.82
N THR A 71 5.12 13.26 -18.22
CA THR A 71 4.96 14.68 -17.87
C THR A 71 3.70 15.27 -18.48
N GLU A 72 3.42 14.99 -19.75
CA GLU A 72 2.21 15.46 -20.44
C GLU A 72 0.94 14.90 -19.79
N TYR A 73 0.90 13.59 -19.55
CA TYR A 73 -0.24 12.95 -18.89
C TYR A 73 -0.49 13.52 -17.49
N ARG A 74 0.57 13.71 -16.69
CA ARG A 74 0.47 14.35 -15.37
C ARG A 74 -0.11 15.76 -15.48
N ARG A 75 0.33 16.56 -16.46
CA ARG A 75 -0.22 17.91 -16.68
C ARG A 75 -1.71 17.88 -17.03
N ARG A 76 -2.13 16.95 -17.90
CA ARG A 76 -3.55 16.78 -18.27
C ARG A 76 -4.41 16.40 -17.05
N ILE A 77 -3.93 15.47 -16.22
CA ILE A 77 -4.59 15.10 -14.96
C ILE A 77 -4.67 16.30 -14.01
N MET A 78 -3.56 17.01 -13.83
CA MET A 78 -3.52 18.17 -12.93
C MET A 78 -4.44 19.32 -13.39
N ALA A 79 -4.69 19.43 -14.69
CA ALA A 79 -5.55 20.48 -15.26
C ALA A 79 -7.05 20.25 -15.02
N VAL A 80 -7.47 19.01 -14.77
CA VAL A 80 -8.88 18.67 -14.51
C VAL A 80 -9.21 18.55 -13.02
N MET A 81 -8.18 18.56 -12.16
CA MET A 81 -8.33 18.46 -10.71
C MET A 81 -8.51 19.84 -10.06
N THR A 82 -9.29 19.88 -8.98
CA THR A 82 -9.34 21.02 -8.08
C THR A 82 -8.05 21.11 -7.26
N GLN A 83 -7.80 22.28 -6.66
CA GLN A 83 -6.62 22.45 -5.79
C GLN A 83 -6.63 21.47 -4.61
N ASP A 84 -7.78 21.30 -3.95
CA ASP A 84 -7.94 20.35 -2.83
C ASP A 84 -7.62 18.90 -3.25
N GLN A 85 -8.03 18.51 -4.47
CA GLN A 85 -7.73 17.18 -5.00
C GLN A 85 -6.24 17.00 -5.29
N LEU A 86 -5.57 18.03 -5.81
CA LEU A 86 -4.13 18.01 -6.02
C LEU A 86 -3.36 17.90 -4.70
N GLU A 87 -3.76 18.66 -3.69
CA GLU A 87 -3.16 18.62 -2.35
C GLU A 87 -3.26 17.22 -1.74
N ARG A 88 -4.45 16.58 -1.84
CA ARG A 88 -4.66 15.20 -1.39
C ARG A 88 -3.86 14.18 -2.17
N MET A 89 -3.79 14.30 -3.50
CA MET A 89 -2.97 13.40 -4.32
C MET A 89 -1.48 13.52 -3.96
N VAL A 90 -0.99 14.73 -3.70
CA VAL A 90 0.39 14.97 -3.28
C VAL A 90 0.64 14.43 -1.88
N ALA A 91 -0.29 14.61 -0.94
CA ALA A 91 -0.22 14.01 0.40
C ALA A 91 -0.10 12.48 0.30
N PHE A 92 -0.98 11.84 -0.46
CA PHE A 92 -0.97 10.40 -0.71
C PHE A 92 0.34 9.91 -1.29
N ALA A 93 0.84 10.61 -2.31
CA ALA A 93 2.12 10.27 -2.92
C ALA A 93 3.28 10.40 -1.94
N ASN A 94 3.29 11.45 -1.10
CA ASN A 94 4.32 11.67 -0.10
C ASN A 94 4.28 10.60 1.00
N THR A 95 3.09 10.30 1.53
CA THR A 95 2.86 9.24 2.53
C THR A 95 3.33 7.88 1.98
N ALA A 96 2.86 7.50 0.79
CA ALA A 96 3.24 6.24 0.15
C ALA A 96 4.76 6.15 -0.11
N THR A 97 5.36 7.24 -0.58
CA THR A 97 6.80 7.29 -0.86
C THR A 97 7.63 7.20 0.42
N GLY A 98 7.21 7.89 1.49
CA GLY A 98 7.86 7.83 2.79
C GLY A 98 7.92 6.40 3.31
N TRP A 99 6.77 5.71 3.31
CA TRP A 99 6.71 4.32 3.75
C TRP A 99 7.44 3.36 2.82
N LEU A 100 7.47 3.62 1.51
CA LEU A 100 8.25 2.82 0.57
C LEU A 100 9.74 2.84 0.91
N PHE A 101 10.30 4.00 1.27
CA PHE A 101 11.71 4.08 1.66
C PHE A 101 11.99 3.30 2.95
N VAL A 102 11.13 3.44 3.96
CA VAL A 102 11.29 2.74 5.25
C VAL A 102 11.15 1.23 5.05
N ALA A 103 10.10 0.78 4.37
CA ALA A 103 9.87 -0.63 4.07
C ALA A 103 10.99 -1.19 3.18
N GLY A 104 11.46 -0.45 2.19
CA GLY A 104 12.57 -0.86 1.32
C GLY A 104 13.86 -1.08 2.11
N GLY A 105 14.20 -0.15 3.02
CA GLY A 105 15.35 -0.30 3.91
C GLY A 105 15.23 -1.53 4.81
N ALA A 106 14.06 -1.69 5.45
CA ALA A 106 13.79 -2.85 6.31
C ALA A 106 13.82 -4.18 5.53
N PHE A 107 13.37 -4.20 4.28
CA PHE A 107 13.43 -5.37 3.42
C PHE A 107 14.87 -5.78 3.10
N PHE A 108 15.76 -4.82 2.83
CA PHE A 108 17.18 -5.15 2.62
C PHE A 108 17.85 -5.71 3.88
N ILE A 109 17.50 -5.19 5.06
CA ILE A 109 17.93 -5.79 6.33
C ILE A 109 17.40 -7.23 6.42
N ALA A 110 16.12 -7.46 6.14
CA ALA A 110 15.52 -8.79 6.17
C ALA A 110 16.18 -9.77 5.18
N LEU A 111 16.55 -9.32 3.97
CA LEU A 111 17.30 -10.13 3.02
C LEU A 111 18.67 -10.54 3.58
N LYS A 112 19.41 -9.58 4.15
CA LYS A 112 20.72 -9.84 4.77
C LYS A 112 20.61 -10.84 5.92
N GLU A 113 19.67 -10.64 6.85
CA GLU A 113 19.50 -11.55 8.00
C GLU A 113 19.01 -12.93 7.57
N THR A 114 18.19 -13.01 6.52
CA THR A 114 17.77 -14.30 5.92
C THR A 114 18.95 -15.01 5.25
N TRP A 115 19.86 -14.25 4.62
CA TRP A 115 21.08 -14.80 4.03
C TRP A 115 22.04 -15.33 5.11
N GLU A 116 22.25 -14.59 6.20
CA GLU A 116 23.06 -15.08 7.32
C GLU A 116 22.48 -16.35 7.94
N LEU A 117 21.15 -16.45 8.06
CA LEU A 117 20.52 -17.69 8.51
C LEU A 117 20.74 -18.83 7.51
N ALA A 118 20.66 -18.55 6.21
CA ALA A 118 20.95 -19.53 5.17
C ALA A 118 22.40 -20.02 5.24
N GLU A 119 23.38 -19.14 5.48
CA GLU A 119 24.79 -19.50 5.65
C GLU A 119 25.01 -20.39 6.88
N VAL A 120 24.37 -20.07 8.01
CA VAL A 120 24.48 -20.86 9.26
C VAL A 120 24.01 -22.31 9.07
N TYR A 121 23.03 -22.53 8.20
CA TYR A 121 22.49 -23.86 7.91
C TYR A 121 22.99 -24.43 6.57
N GLU A 122 23.95 -23.76 5.90
CA GLU A 122 24.45 -24.10 4.56
C GLU A 122 23.34 -24.37 3.53
N LEU A 123 22.28 -23.56 3.57
CA LEU A 123 21.13 -23.71 2.68
C LEU A 123 21.51 -23.34 1.24
N SER A 124 20.86 -24.01 0.29
CA SER A 124 20.98 -23.63 -1.12
C SER A 124 20.32 -22.28 -1.40
N VAL A 125 20.78 -21.61 -2.47
CA VAL A 125 20.22 -20.33 -2.94
C VAL A 125 18.71 -20.45 -3.21
N LEU A 126 18.24 -21.61 -3.66
CA LEU A 126 16.81 -21.85 -3.89
C LEU A 126 15.99 -21.81 -2.59
N LEU A 127 16.50 -22.40 -1.51
CA LEU A 127 15.84 -22.35 -0.20
C LEU A 127 15.86 -20.92 0.38
N PHE A 128 16.95 -20.17 0.17
CA PHE A 128 16.99 -18.75 0.51
C PHE A 128 15.91 -17.95 -0.22
N VAL A 129 15.82 -18.07 -1.55
CA VAL A 129 14.80 -17.36 -2.35
C VAL A 129 13.39 -17.77 -1.91
N LEU A 130 13.16 -19.07 -1.66
CA LEU A 130 11.87 -19.56 -1.18
C LEU A 130 11.52 -18.95 0.18
N ALA A 131 12.46 -18.89 1.12
CA ALA A 131 12.25 -18.29 2.44
C ALA A 131 11.88 -16.80 2.32
N VAL A 132 12.60 -16.04 1.47
CA VAL A 132 12.30 -14.63 1.20
C VAL A 132 10.89 -14.45 0.64
N VAL A 133 10.52 -15.25 -0.37
CA VAL A 133 9.18 -15.17 -1.00
C VAL A 133 8.09 -15.51 0.01
N VAL A 134 8.27 -16.56 0.81
CA VAL A 134 7.30 -16.98 1.84
C VAL A 134 7.15 -15.88 2.89
N MET A 135 8.24 -15.34 3.42
CA MET A 135 8.18 -14.30 4.43
C MET A 135 7.56 -13.00 3.91
N PHE A 136 7.91 -12.58 2.68
CA PHE A 136 7.26 -11.44 2.03
C PHE A 136 5.75 -11.67 1.89
N ALA A 137 5.33 -12.86 1.45
CA ALA A 137 3.92 -13.22 1.33
C ALA A 137 3.20 -13.23 2.69
N LEU A 138 3.86 -13.70 3.74
CA LEU A 138 3.32 -13.67 5.11
C LEU A 138 3.13 -12.25 5.62
N CYS A 139 4.09 -11.35 5.39
CA CYS A 139 3.96 -9.94 5.76
C CYS A 139 2.80 -9.28 5.00
N ALA A 140 2.69 -9.50 3.69
CA ALA A 140 1.61 -8.97 2.88
C ALA A 140 0.24 -9.52 3.31
N LEU A 141 0.15 -10.83 3.56
CA LEU A 141 -1.07 -11.48 4.03
C LEU A 141 -1.49 -10.96 5.41
N HIS A 142 -0.54 -10.81 6.33
CA HIS A 142 -0.80 -10.25 7.65
C HIS A 142 -1.42 -8.85 7.55
N THR A 143 -0.88 -7.99 6.68
CA THR A 143 -1.43 -6.65 6.42
C THR A 143 -2.85 -6.73 5.87
N ILE A 144 -3.11 -7.56 4.85
CA ILE A 144 -4.44 -7.74 4.26
C ILE A 144 -5.47 -8.23 5.30
N VAL A 145 -5.10 -9.23 6.11
CA VAL A 145 -5.98 -9.79 7.13
C VAL A 145 -6.32 -8.77 8.20
N ARG A 146 -5.33 -7.98 8.65
CA ARG A 146 -5.54 -6.90 9.63
C ARG A 146 -6.48 -5.82 9.11
N LEU A 147 -6.25 -5.31 7.90
CA LEU A 147 -7.11 -4.29 7.28
C LEU A 147 -8.57 -4.77 7.17
N ARG A 148 -8.77 -5.99 6.65
CA ARG A 148 -10.11 -6.60 6.56
C ARG A 148 -10.79 -6.73 7.91
N GLY A 149 -10.04 -7.10 8.96
CA GLY A 149 -10.57 -7.20 10.32
C GLY A 149 -11.08 -5.85 10.84
N THR A 150 -10.30 -4.78 10.64
CA THR A 150 -10.67 -3.42 11.04
C THR A 150 -11.98 -2.96 10.40
N HIS A 151 -12.15 -3.17 9.09
CA HIS A 151 -13.40 -2.85 8.39
C HIS A 151 -14.61 -3.61 8.94
N GLN A 152 -14.46 -4.90 9.24
CA GLN A 152 -15.55 -5.72 9.78
C GLN A 152 -15.99 -5.25 11.17
N MET A 153 -15.07 -4.77 12.00
CA MET A 153 -15.40 -4.21 13.31
C MET A 153 -16.20 -2.92 13.19
N LEU A 154 -15.78 -2.00 12.30
CA LEU A 154 -16.49 -0.74 12.06
C LEU A 154 -17.91 -0.97 11.49
N ALA A 155 -18.06 -1.89 10.53
CA ALA A 155 -19.37 -2.24 9.97
C ALA A 155 -20.34 -2.83 11.03
N ARG A 156 -19.82 -3.64 11.96
CA ARG A 156 -20.61 -4.22 13.06
C ARG A 156 -21.04 -3.16 14.08
N SER A 157 -20.14 -2.24 14.44
CA SER A 157 -20.45 -1.14 15.38
C SER A 157 -21.48 -0.15 14.80
N GLY A 158 -21.42 0.16 13.51
CA GLY A 158 -22.42 1.00 12.84
C GLY A 158 -23.82 0.38 12.83
N THR A 159 -23.90 -0.92 12.57
CA THR A 159 -25.18 -1.66 12.57
C THR A 159 -25.80 -1.75 13.97
N ALA A 160 -24.97 -1.93 15.02
CA ALA A 160 -25.44 -1.96 16.41
C ALA A 160 -25.96 -0.58 16.86
N ARG A 161 -25.23 0.50 16.57
CA ARG A 161 -25.64 1.87 16.91
C ARG A 161 -26.96 2.28 16.25
N ASN A 162 -27.15 1.91 14.97
CA ASN A 162 -28.38 2.24 14.23
C ASN A 162 -29.61 1.46 14.75
N ARG A 163 -29.39 0.27 15.34
CA ARG A 163 -30.46 -0.53 15.95
C ARG A 163 -30.94 0.10 17.27
N ASP A 164 -30.03 0.57 18.10
CA ASP A 164 -30.37 1.18 19.39
C ASP A 164 -31.10 2.53 19.23
N SER A 165 -30.78 3.31 18.19
CA SER A 165 -31.49 4.57 17.90
C SER A 165 -32.94 4.38 17.38
N MET A 166 -33.31 3.18 16.95
CA MET A 166 -34.64 2.87 16.41
C MET A 166 -35.60 2.31 17.48
N THR A 167 -35.09 1.94 18.65
CA THR A 167 -35.88 1.46 19.79
C THR A 167 -36.27 2.56 20.79
N ASP A 168 -35.77 3.79 20.59
CA ASP A 168 -36.01 4.94 21.47
C ASP A 168 -37.12 5.89 20.97
N GLU A 169 -37.87 5.53 19.91
CA GLU A 169 -39.07 6.29 19.55
C GLU A 169 -40.23 5.87 20.47
N PRO A 170 -40.68 6.71 21.43
CA PRO A 170 -41.79 6.34 22.29
C PRO A 170 -43.05 6.15 21.45
N PRO A 171 -43.91 5.18 21.78
CA PRO A 171 -45.17 5.01 21.08
C PRO A 171 -45.95 6.33 21.16
N ALA A 172 -46.29 6.88 20.00
CA ALA A 172 -47.13 8.06 19.91
C ALA A 172 -48.37 7.83 20.78
N THR A 173 -48.47 8.57 21.88
CA THR A 173 -49.62 8.56 22.77
C THR A 173 -50.80 9.13 21.98
N SER A 174 -51.57 8.22 21.39
CA SER A 174 -52.89 8.49 20.86
C SER A 174 -53.87 8.46 22.03
N ASP A 175 -54.05 9.60 22.70
CA ASP A 175 -55.19 9.79 23.61
C ASP A 175 -56.10 10.91 23.05
N ALA A 176 -57.30 10.49 22.68
CA ALA A 176 -58.49 11.28 22.39
C ALA A 176 -59.60 10.84 23.34
#